data_AF-A0A5C0WH29-F1
#
_entry.id   AF-A0A5C0WH29-F1
#
_cell.length_a   1.000
_cell.length_b   1.000
_cell.length_c   1.000
_cell.angle_alpha   90.00
_cell.angle_beta   90.00
_cell.angle_gamma   90.00
#
_symmetry.space_group_name_H-M   'P 1'
#
loop_
_entity.id
_entity.type
_entity.pdbx_description
1 polymer ?
#
loop_
_entity_poly.entity_id
_entity_poly.type
_entity_poly.pdbx_seq_one_letter_code
_entity_poly.pdbx_strand_id
1 'polypeptide(L)'
;MKTNKRTMLSIFLLVFTLMLSTACGKNEVANGSSSNKTPVKQEKIEKMTDKEYAAWYKGYLKRFEDRIMPFFFSLVPMDDVYDKEWASELEKKIDSLRELLNEAKENENKVPDTYKKVNSYLVKTDDNLEPIFKDILKVAKQDKVDGDDLNFIDSRMKKALEEMVLAKAEVSKIEDEKAKNTTKDNSKP
;
A
#
# COMPACT_ATOMS: atom_id res chain seq x y z
N MET A 1 -25.79 20.58 17.14
CA MET A 1 -25.52 19.23 16.62
C MET A 1 -24.11 18.82 17.07
N LYS A 2 -23.97 17.77 17.90
CA LYS A 2 -22.66 17.18 18.20
C LYS A 2 -22.27 16.33 17.00
N THR A 3 -21.37 16.82 16.15
CA THR A 3 -20.76 16.01 15.11
C THR A 3 -19.90 14.97 15.81
N ASN A 4 -20.33 13.71 15.80
CA ASN A 4 -19.61 12.63 16.49
C ASN A 4 -18.26 12.45 15.75
N LYS A 5 -17.13 12.74 16.42
CA LYS A 5 -15.81 12.82 15.78
C LYS A 5 -15.40 11.50 15.11
N ARG A 6 -15.91 10.37 15.62
CA ARG A 6 -15.79 9.03 15.01
C ARG A 6 -16.38 8.97 13.60
N THR A 7 -17.53 9.62 13.35
CA THR A 7 -18.16 9.69 12.02
C THR A 7 -17.31 10.50 11.04
N MET A 8 -16.53 11.48 11.51
CA MET A 8 -15.59 12.23 10.67
C MET A 8 -14.43 11.35 10.20
N LEU A 9 -13.85 10.53 11.09
CA LEU A 9 -12.83 9.56 10.71
C LEU A 9 -13.35 8.63 9.60
N SER A 10 -14.55 8.08 9.78
CA SER A 10 -15.20 7.20 8.78
C SER A 10 -15.39 7.88 7.43
N ILE A 11 -15.85 9.14 7.39
CA ILE A 11 -16.06 9.89 6.15
C ILE A 11 -14.73 10.21 5.45
N PHE A 12 -13.70 10.61 6.21
CA PHE A 12 -12.38 10.91 5.66
C PHE A 12 -11.72 9.66 5.06
N LEU A 13 -11.85 8.52 5.74
CA LEU A 13 -11.30 7.25 5.29
C LEU A 13 -12.04 6.73 4.04
N LEU A 14 -13.36 6.93 3.94
CA LEU A 14 -14.16 6.53 2.78
C LEU A 14 -13.79 7.32 1.51
N VAL A 15 -13.46 8.61 1.66
CA VAL A 15 -12.90 9.44 0.57
C VAL A 15 -11.53 8.94 0.13
N PHE A 16 -10.68 8.51 1.08
CA PHE A 16 -9.38 7.92 0.79
C PHE A 16 -9.48 6.63 -0.02
N THR A 17 -10.43 5.75 0.29
CA THR A 17 -10.63 4.51 -0.47
C THR A 17 -11.30 4.70 -1.83
N LEU A 18 -12.13 5.73 -2.00
CA LEU A 18 -12.64 6.13 -3.31
C LEU A 18 -11.51 6.65 -4.23
N MET A 19 -10.52 7.34 -3.66
CA MET A 19 -9.33 7.80 -4.42
C MET A 19 -8.42 6.63 -4.82
N LEU A 20 -8.28 5.59 -3.98
CA LEU A 20 -7.50 4.38 -4.29
C LEU A 20 -8.19 3.46 -5.31
N SER A 21 -9.52 3.31 -5.24
CA SER A 21 -10.27 2.47 -6.19
C SER A 21 -10.35 3.05 -7.61
N THR A 22 -10.24 4.37 -7.78
CA THR A 22 -10.02 4.97 -9.11
C THR A 22 -8.57 4.84 -9.61
N ALA A 23 -7.63 4.51 -8.72
CA ALA A 23 -6.23 4.28 -9.06
C ALA A 23 -5.93 2.81 -9.41
N CYS A 24 -6.72 1.85 -8.94
CA CYS A 24 -6.70 0.44 -9.38
C CYS A 24 -7.57 0.25 -10.62
N GLY A 25 -6.96 0.43 -11.79
CA GLY A 25 -7.60 0.14 -13.07
C GLY A 25 -8.04 -1.32 -13.14
N LYS A 26 -9.32 -1.51 -13.52
CA LYS A 26 -10.00 -2.75 -13.88
C LYS A 26 -9.04 -3.70 -14.64
N ASN A 27 -8.67 -4.83 -14.04
CA ASN A 27 -7.75 -5.77 -14.69
C ASN A 27 -8.16 -7.22 -14.44
N GLU A 28 -8.32 -7.92 -15.56
CA GLU A 28 -8.60 -9.34 -15.70
C GLU A 28 -7.50 -10.22 -15.10
N VAL A 29 -7.94 -11.36 -14.60
CA VAL A 29 -7.18 -12.34 -13.84
C VAL A 29 -6.26 -13.13 -14.77
N ALA A 30 -4.95 -13.13 -14.51
CA ALA A 30 -4.06 -14.17 -14.98
C ALA A 30 -3.26 -14.70 -13.79
N ASN A 31 -3.64 -15.90 -13.36
CA ASN A 31 -3.04 -16.63 -12.24
C ASN A 31 -1.89 -17.48 -12.80
N GLY A 32 -0.72 -17.44 -12.16
CA GLY A 32 0.44 -18.21 -12.60
C GLY A 32 1.49 -18.32 -11.51
N SER A 33 1.30 -19.29 -10.61
CA SER A 33 2.30 -19.71 -9.63
C SER A 33 3.28 -20.68 -10.29
N SER A 34 4.58 -20.45 -10.14
CA SER A 34 5.59 -21.49 -10.38
C SER A 34 6.74 -21.33 -9.40
N SER A 35 6.90 -22.35 -8.56
CA SER A 35 7.97 -22.49 -7.57
C SER A 35 8.96 -23.51 -8.09
N ASN A 36 10.25 -23.18 -8.14
CA ASN A 36 11.33 -24.16 -8.17
C ASN A 36 12.47 -23.72 -7.26
N LYS A 37 12.85 -24.59 -6.32
CA LYS A 37 13.98 -24.44 -5.40
C LYS A 37 15.18 -25.23 -5.92
N THR A 38 16.38 -24.64 -5.94
CA THR A 38 17.68 -25.35 -5.89
C THR A 38 18.78 -24.37 -5.40
N PRO A 39 19.99 -24.80 -4.98
CA PRO A 39 20.53 -24.51 -3.65
C PRO A 39 21.66 -23.47 -3.60
N VAL A 40 21.85 -22.97 -2.38
CA VAL A 40 22.72 -21.89 -1.91
C VAL A 40 24.20 -22.02 -2.32
N LYS A 41 24.70 -21.04 -3.09
CA LYS A 41 26.12 -20.70 -3.26
C LYS A 41 26.20 -19.18 -3.23
N GLN A 42 26.88 -18.60 -2.22
CA GLN A 42 27.15 -17.17 -2.01
C GLN A 42 26.30 -16.26 -2.92
N GLU A 43 25.06 -15.99 -2.50
CA GLU A 43 24.08 -15.28 -3.31
C GLU A 43 24.59 -13.86 -3.59
N LYS A 44 25.19 -13.68 -4.76
CA LYS A 44 25.05 -12.43 -5.49
C LYS A 44 23.53 -12.25 -5.60
N ILE A 45 22.95 -11.43 -4.73
CA ILE A 45 21.49 -11.25 -4.63
C ILE A 45 20.99 -11.01 -6.05
N GLU A 46 20.32 -12.02 -6.60
CA GLU A 46 19.87 -11.96 -7.97
C GLU A 46 18.71 -10.97 -8.00
N LYS A 47 18.92 -9.84 -8.67
CA LYS A 47 17.85 -8.88 -8.90
C LYS A 47 16.77 -9.57 -9.73
N MET A 48 15.51 -9.32 -9.39
CA MET A 48 14.39 -9.67 -10.24
C MET A 48 14.58 -9.04 -11.61
N THR A 49 14.12 -9.74 -12.64
CA THR A 49 13.93 -9.13 -13.95
C THR A 49 12.85 -8.05 -13.90
N ASP A 50 12.87 -7.13 -14.86
CA ASP A 50 11.83 -6.11 -15.04
C ASP A 50 10.40 -6.69 -15.10
N LYS A 51 10.25 -7.90 -15.66
CA LYS A 51 8.97 -8.60 -15.78
C LYS A 51 8.51 -9.18 -14.45
N GLU A 52 9.42 -9.82 -13.72
CA GLU A 52 9.14 -10.37 -12.40
C GLU A 52 8.77 -9.27 -11.41
N TYR A 53 9.52 -8.16 -11.39
CA TYR A 53 9.20 -7.03 -10.53
C TYR A 53 7.85 -6.40 -10.90
N ALA A 54 7.54 -6.20 -12.18
CA ALA A 54 6.25 -5.67 -12.60
C ALA A 54 5.08 -6.58 -12.19
N ALA A 55 5.26 -7.90 -12.29
CA ALA A 55 4.27 -8.88 -11.83
C ALA A 55 4.09 -8.83 -10.30
N TRP A 56 5.20 -8.77 -9.55
CA TRP A 56 5.17 -8.61 -8.09
C TRP A 56 4.48 -7.30 -7.70
N TYR A 57 4.83 -6.17 -8.32
CA TYR A 57 4.23 -4.86 -8.05
C TYR A 57 2.71 -4.87 -8.26
N LYS A 58 2.24 -5.47 -9.35
CA LYS A 58 0.79 -5.61 -9.60
C LYS A 58 0.12 -6.48 -8.53
N GLY A 59 0.74 -7.59 -8.15
CA GLY A 59 0.24 -8.46 -7.08
C GLY A 59 0.26 -7.79 -5.70
N TYR A 60 1.28 -6.97 -5.43
CA TYR A 60 1.39 -6.14 -4.23
C TYR A 60 0.24 -5.14 -4.13
N LEU A 61 -0.01 -4.35 -5.20
CA LEU A 61 -1.09 -3.37 -5.22
C LEU A 61 -2.47 -4.00 -5.01
N LYS A 62 -2.72 -5.16 -5.63
CA LYS A 62 -3.98 -5.89 -5.43
C LYS A 62 -4.15 -6.32 -3.97
N ARG A 63 -3.12 -6.94 -3.38
CA ARG A 63 -3.14 -7.32 -1.95
C ARG A 63 -3.30 -6.10 -1.04
N PHE A 64 -2.72 -4.96 -1.42
CA PHE A 64 -2.87 -3.72 -0.67
C PHE A 64 -4.32 -3.24 -0.69
N GLU A 65 -4.95 -3.18 -1.86
CA GLU A 65 -6.37 -2.84 -2.01
C GLU A 65 -7.27 -3.80 -1.22
N ASP A 66 -7.03 -5.12 -1.34
CA ASP A 66 -7.79 -6.17 -0.67
C ASP A 66 -7.71 -6.06 0.87
N ARG A 67 -6.60 -5.54 1.42
CA ARG A 67 -6.39 -5.41 2.88
C ARG A 67 -6.77 -4.03 3.43
N ILE A 68 -6.55 -2.96 2.65
CA ILE A 68 -6.74 -1.59 3.12
C ILE A 68 -8.22 -1.20 3.22
N MET A 69 -9.07 -1.65 2.28
CA MET A 69 -10.52 -1.41 2.32
C MET A 69 -11.17 -2.01 3.58
N PRO A 70 -11.00 -3.31 3.88
CA PRO A 70 -11.54 -3.91 5.11
C PRO A 70 -10.99 -3.30 6.39
N PHE A 71 -9.74 -2.81 6.38
CA PHE A 71 -9.16 -2.08 7.50
C PHE A 71 -9.89 -0.76 7.76
N PHE A 72 -10.12 0.06 6.72
CA PHE A 72 -10.88 1.30 6.88
C PHE A 72 -12.31 1.07 7.36
N PHE A 73 -13.00 0.04 6.87
CA PHE A 73 -14.33 -0.29 7.37
C PHE A 73 -14.34 -0.67 8.85
N SER A 74 -13.29 -1.34 9.37
CA SER A 74 -13.18 -1.60 10.81
C SER A 74 -12.89 -0.37 11.67
N LEU A 75 -12.43 0.74 11.09
CA LEU A 75 -12.20 1.98 11.84
C LEU A 75 -13.51 2.71 12.17
N VAL A 76 -14.64 2.28 11.61
CA VAL A 76 -15.97 2.75 12.01
C VAL A 76 -16.42 1.89 13.18
N PRO A 77 -16.38 2.39 14.43
CA PRO A 77 -16.89 1.62 15.55
C PRO A 77 -18.41 1.47 15.40
N MET A 78 -18.93 0.25 15.59
CA MET A 78 -20.38 0.00 15.53
C MET A 78 -21.11 0.61 16.73
N ASP A 79 -20.42 0.86 17.86
CA ASP A 79 -20.95 1.50 19.06
C ASP A 79 -19.97 2.52 19.67
N ASP A 80 -20.51 3.52 20.40
CA ASP A 80 -19.74 4.59 21.07
C ASP A 80 -18.85 4.09 22.24
N VAL A 81 -18.88 2.79 22.56
CA VAL A 81 -18.15 2.16 23.67
C VAL A 81 -17.00 1.30 23.14
N TYR A 82 -15.86 1.30 23.85
CA TYR A 82 -14.73 0.42 23.55
C TYR A 82 -15.15 -1.06 23.65
N ASP A 83 -14.94 -1.81 22.57
CA ASP A 83 -15.11 -3.26 22.51
C ASP A 83 -13.75 -3.94 22.30
N LYS A 84 -13.42 -4.89 23.17
CA LYS A 84 -12.17 -5.67 23.12
C LYS A 84 -12.09 -6.58 21.90
N GLU A 85 -13.21 -7.14 21.45
CA GLU A 85 -13.25 -8.00 20.27
C GLU A 85 -13.00 -7.17 19.01
N TRP A 86 -13.67 -6.01 18.89
CA TRP A 86 -13.40 -5.03 17.85
C TRP A 86 -11.93 -4.58 17.81
N ALA A 87 -11.36 -4.24 18.97
CA ALA A 87 -9.96 -3.81 19.06
C ALA A 87 -8.98 -4.92 18.64
N SER A 88 -9.25 -6.17 19.01
CA SER A 88 -8.45 -7.34 18.61
C SER A 88 -8.51 -7.59 17.09
N GLU A 89 -9.70 -7.48 16.48
CA GLU A 89 -9.85 -7.57 15.03
C GLU A 89 -9.15 -6.42 14.29
N LEU A 90 -9.16 -5.22 14.87
CA LEU A 90 -8.42 -4.08 14.35
C LEU A 90 -6.90 -4.31 14.39
N GLU A 91 -6.37 -4.84 15.51
CA GLU A 91 -4.96 -5.21 15.66
C GLU A 91 -4.54 -6.25 14.60
N LYS A 92 -5.33 -7.31 14.38
CA LYS A 92 -5.03 -8.32 13.34
C LYS A 92 -4.96 -7.73 11.93
N LYS A 93 -5.87 -6.81 11.60
CA LYS A 93 -5.87 -6.15 10.28
C LYS A 93 -4.68 -5.22 10.10
N ILE A 94 -4.28 -4.53 11.16
CA ILE A 94 -3.06 -3.73 11.19
C ILE A 94 -1.84 -4.62 10.94
N ASP A 95 -1.70 -5.72 11.67
CA ASP A 95 -0.56 -6.61 11.52
C ASP A 95 -0.50 -7.22 10.11
N SER A 96 -1.65 -7.55 9.53
CA SER A 96 -1.74 -8.00 8.13
C SER A 96 -1.31 -6.92 7.12
N LEU A 97 -1.62 -5.65 7.38
CA LEU A 97 -1.15 -4.54 6.53
C LEU A 97 0.35 -4.30 6.69
N ARG A 98 0.87 -4.37 7.93
CA ARG A 98 2.29 -4.24 8.22
C ARG A 98 3.13 -5.29 7.53
N GLU A 99 2.69 -6.55 7.57
CA GLU A 99 3.35 -7.65 6.88
C GLU A 99 3.47 -7.33 5.38
N LEU A 100 2.37 -6.87 4.75
CA LEU A 100 2.39 -6.52 3.34
C LEU A 100 3.31 -5.33 3.04
N LEU A 101 3.21 -4.25 3.80
CA LEU A 101 3.97 -3.03 3.56
C LEU A 101 5.49 -3.25 3.69
N ASN A 102 5.91 -4.13 4.62
CA ASN A 102 7.29 -4.52 4.77
C ASN A 102 7.86 -5.28 3.55
N GLU A 103 7.03 -5.93 2.71
CA GLU A 103 7.51 -6.64 1.51
C GLU A 103 8.32 -5.72 0.57
N ALA A 104 7.99 -4.43 0.50
CA ALA A 104 8.73 -3.47 -0.33
C ALA A 104 10.15 -3.21 0.19
N LYS A 105 10.32 -3.19 1.52
CA LYS A 105 11.63 -3.09 2.18
C LYS A 105 12.43 -4.38 2.04
N GLU A 106 11.77 -5.54 2.24
CA GLU A 106 12.41 -6.86 2.10
C GLU A 106 12.93 -7.12 0.69
N ASN A 107 12.24 -6.59 -0.33
CA ASN A 107 12.62 -6.75 -1.72
C ASN A 107 13.64 -5.74 -2.22
N GLU A 108 14.06 -4.74 -1.42
CA GLU A 108 14.87 -3.60 -1.87
C GLU A 108 16.16 -4.01 -2.59
N ASN A 109 16.83 -5.06 -2.10
CA ASN A 109 18.06 -5.58 -2.71
C ASN A 109 17.83 -6.39 -4.00
N LYS A 110 16.58 -6.81 -4.25
CA LYS A 110 16.16 -7.61 -5.42
C LYS A 110 15.55 -6.73 -6.52
N VAL A 111 15.41 -5.42 -6.30
CA VAL A 111 14.75 -4.53 -7.26
C VAL A 111 15.64 -4.26 -8.48
N PRO A 112 15.15 -4.46 -9.72
CA PRO A 112 15.85 -4.04 -10.92
C PRO A 112 16.06 -2.52 -10.96
N ASP A 113 17.15 -2.07 -11.57
CA ASP A 113 17.51 -0.64 -11.57
C ASP A 113 16.41 0.25 -12.16
N THR A 114 15.69 -0.25 -13.18
CA THR A 114 14.52 0.40 -13.79
C THR A 114 13.43 0.79 -12.78
N TYR A 115 13.23 -0.03 -11.75
CA TYR A 115 12.13 0.14 -10.79
C TYR A 115 12.58 0.59 -9.40
N LYS A 116 13.88 0.88 -9.18
CA LYS A 116 14.40 1.36 -7.89
C LYS A 116 13.62 2.54 -7.34
N LYS A 117 13.25 3.49 -8.21
CA LYS A 117 12.50 4.67 -7.82
C LYS A 117 11.05 4.34 -7.46
N VAL A 118 10.42 3.41 -8.17
CA VAL A 118 9.08 2.87 -7.82
C VAL A 118 9.14 2.24 -6.43
N ASN A 119 10.13 1.37 -6.16
CA ASN A 119 10.24 0.73 -4.85
C ASN A 119 10.52 1.74 -3.73
N SER A 120 11.35 2.75 -3.98
CA SER A 120 11.61 3.81 -2.99
C SER A 120 10.33 4.53 -2.58
N TYR A 121 9.42 4.82 -3.51
CA TYR A 121 8.11 5.40 -3.18
C TYR A 121 7.22 4.44 -2.39
N LEU A 122 7.27 3.13 -2.65
CA LEU A 122 6.56 2.14 -1.84
C LEU A 122 7.10 2.06 -0.41
N VAL A 123 8.42 2.07 -0.24
CA VAL A 123 9.08 2.09 1.09
C VAL A 123 8.68 3.35 1.86
N LYS A 124 8.64 4.52 1.20
CA LYS A 124 8.17 5.77 1.84
C LYS A 124 6.68 5.73 2.17
N THR A 125 5.87 5.04 1.37
CA THR A 125 4.45 4.83 1.70
C THR A 125 4.34 4.06 3.01
N ASP A 126 5.09 2.96 3.15
CA ASP A 126 5.17 2.18 4.39
C ASP A 126 5.64 3.04 5.58
N ASP A 127 6.75 3.77 5.44
CA ASP A 127 7.27 4.64 6.49
C ASP A 127 6.26 5.70 6.98
N ASN A 128 5.38 6.17 6.10
CA ASN A 128 4.32 7.11 6.46
C ASN A 128 3.11 6.42 7.12
N LEU A 129 2.78 5.18 6.72
CA LEU A 129 1.63 4.43 7.25
C LEU A 129 1.92 3.73 8.58
N GLU A 130 3.13 3.20 8.77
CA GLU A 130 3.48 2.40 9.96
C GLU A 130 3.20 3.12 11.29
N PRO A 131 3.55 4.41 11.46
CA PRO A 131 3.21 5.13 12.67
C PRO A 131 1.71 5.33 12.87
N ILE A 132 0.94 5.45 11.77
CA ILE A 132 -0.51 5.67 11.82
C ILE A 132 -1.19 4.47 12.47
N PHE A 133 -0.71 3.25 12.23
CA PHE A 133 -1.26 2.06 12.88
C PHE A 133 -1.13 2.11 14.40
N LYS A 134 0.01 2.60 14.90
CA LYS A 134 0.22 2.78 16.34
C LYS A 134 -0.74 3.83 16.91
N ASP A 135 -0.92 4.94 16.20
CA ASP A 135 -1.80 6.02 16.65
C ASP A 135 -3.28 5.64 16.57
N ILE A 136 -3.68 4.89 15.53
CA ILE A 136 -5.01 4.31 15.41
C ILE A 136 -5.31 3.40 16.61
N LEU A 137 -4.38 2.52 17.00
CA LEU A 137 -4.58 1.65 18.18
C LEU A 137 -4.64 2.44 19.49
N LYS A 138 -3.85 3.52 19.60
CA LYS A 138 -3.89 4.44 20.74
C LYS A 138 -5.27 5.12 20.82
N VAL A 139 -5.74 5.70 19.72
CA VAL A 139 -7.03 6.40 19.61
C VAL A 139 -8.20 5.44 19.82
N ALA A 140 -8.12 4.22 19.29
CA ALA A 140 -9.12 3.18 19.47
C ALA A 140 -9.35 2.81 20.95
N LYS A 141 -8.31 2.93 21.79
CA LYS A 141 -8.33 2.63 23.22
C LYS A 141 -8.75 3.82 24.10
N GLN A 142 -9.01 4.99 23.52
CA GLN A 142 -9.38 6.21 24.25
C GLN A 142 -10.88 6.49 24.18
N ASP A 143 -11.45 6.89 25.32
CA ASP A 143 -12.86 7.34 25.41
C ASP A 143 -13.09 8.72 24.74
N LYS A 144 -12.02 9.50 24.53
CA LYS A 144 -12.06 10.82 23.89
C LYS A 144 -10.86 11.00 22.98
N VAL A 145 -11.15 11.34 21.72
CA VAL A 145 -10.15 11.68 20.71
C VAL A 145 -10.00 13.21 20.64
N ASP A 146 -8.76 13.69 20.79
CA ASP A 146 -8.44 15.10 20.59
C ASP A 146 -8.35 15.45 19.10
N GLY A 147 -8.31 16.75 18.78
CA GLY A 147 -8.24 17.19 17.37
C GLY A 147 -6.86 16.98 16.75
N ASP A 148 -5.81 16.93 17.57
CA ASP A 148 -4.42 16.90 17.12
C ASP A 148 -4.01 15.49 16.70
N ASP A 149 -4.46 14.45 17.41
CA ASP A 149 -4.31 13.04 17.04
C ASP A 149 -4.98 12.75 15.67
N LEU A 150 -6.13 13.38 15.38
CA LEU A 150 -6.83 13.24 14.09
C LEU A 150 -6.11 13.96 12.94
N ASN A 151 -5.63 15.19 13.18
CA ASN A 151 -4.87 15.97 12.19
C ASN A 151 -3.55 15.28 11.83
N PHE A 152 -2.92 14.64 12.81
CA PHE A 152 -1.69 13.89 12.60
C PHE A 152 -1.90 12.66 11.70
N ILE A 153 -2.95 11.88 11.97
CA ILE A 153 -3.35 10.74 11.13
C ILE A 153 -3.64 11.21 9.69
N ASP A 154 -4.43 12.27 9.52
CA ASP A 154 -4.76 12.82 8.20
C ASP A 154 -3.52 13.27 7.40
N SER A 155 -2.60 14.01 8.05
CA SER A 155 -1.37 14.47 7.39
C SER A 155 -0.50 13.32 6.89
N ARG A 156 -0.34 12.26 7.69
CA ARG A 156 0.46 11.09 7.30
C ARG A 156 -0.22 10.24 6.24
N MET A 157 -1.55 10.09 6.30
CA MET A 157 -2.31 9.41 5.25
C MET A 157 -2.18 10.12 3.90
N LYS A 158 -2.27 11.45 3.88
CA LYS A 158 -2.07 12.25 2.67
C LYS A 158 -0.69 12.03 2.06
N LYS A 159 0.36 12.06 2.88
CA LYS A 159 1.73 11.77 2.41
C LYS A 159 1.87 10.36 1.85
N ALA A 160 1.31 9.35 2.52
CA ALA A 160 1.31 7.98 2.00
C ALA A 160 0.63 7.89 0.62
N LEU A 161 -0.50 8.59 0.43
CA LEU A 161 -1.18 8.65 -0.87
C LEU A 161 -0.35 9.34 -1.94
N GLU A 162 0.29 10.47 -1.60
CA GLU A 162 1.19 11.18 -2.51
C GLU A 162 2.32 10.27 -3.00
N GLU A 163 2.96 9.51 -2.11
CA GLU A 163 4.03 8.57 -2.47
C GLU A 163 3.51 7.42 -3.34
N MET A 164 2.32 6.87 -3.07
CA MET A 164 1.70 5.86 -3.95
C MET A 164 1.39 6.41 -5.35
N VAL A 165 0.92 7.65 -5.45
CA VAL A 165 0.67 8.31 -6.74
C VAL A 165 1.97 8.49 -7.51
N LEU A 166 3.06 8.85 -6.83
CA LEU A 166 4.39 8.96 -7.43
C LEU A 166 4.92 7.60 -7.92
N ALA A 167 4.71 6.53 -7.14
CA ALA A 167 5.04 5.17 -7.55
C ALA A 167 4.33 4.78 -8.85
N LYS A 168 3.02 5.03 -8.92
CA LYS A 168 2.21 4.76 -10.12
C LYS A 168 2.67 5.59 -11.33
N ALA A 169 2.88 6.89 -11.13
CA ALA A 169 3.33 7.78 -12.20
C ALA A 169 4.68 7.32 -12.78
N GLU A 170 5.58 6.83 -11.93
CA GLU A 170 6.88 6.32 -12.39
C GLU A 170 6.75 4.99 -13.16
N VAL A 171 5.86 4.09 -12.74
CA VAL A 171 5.54 2.87 -13.51
C VAL A 171 4.99 3.23 -14.91
N SER A 172 4.07 4.18 -15.01
CA SER A 172 3.53 4.61 -16.31
C SER A 172 4.61 5.19 -17.22
N LYS A 173 5.59 5.93 -16.69
CA LYS A 173 6.73 6.41 -17.49
C LYS A 173 7.57 5.26 -18.03
N ILE A 174 7.86 4.25 -17.20
CA ILE A 174 8.63 3.06 -17.60
C ILE A 174 7.89 2.32 -18.73
N GLU A 175 6.57 2.19 -18.63
CA GLU A 175 5.72 1.57 -19.66
C GLU A 175 5.75 2.38 -20.98
N ASP A 176 5.61 3.70 -20.90
CA ASP A 176 5.66 4.60 -22.06
C ASP A 176 7.03 4.57 -22.76
N GLU A 177 8.12 4.56 -21.98
CA GLU A 177 9.49 4.47 -22.50
C GLU A 177 9.73 3.13 -23.19
N LYS A 178 9.26 2.03 -22.61
CA LYS A 178 9.32 0.70 -23.23
C LYS A 178 8.56 0.69 -24.55
N ALA A 179 7.33 1.20 -24.60
CA ALA A 179 6.52 1.26 -25.83
C ALA A 179 7.18 2.09 -26.94
N LYS A 180 7.78 3.24 -26.60
CA LYS A 180 8.51 4.09 -27.55
C LYS A 180 9.76 3.39 -28.12
N ASN A 181 10.48 2.63 -27.30
CA ASN A 181 11.66 1.89 -27.75
C ASN A 181 11.30 0.74 -28.69
N THR A 182 10.20 0.01 -28.43
CA THR A 182 9.72 -1.05 -29.32
C THR A 182 9.29 -0.52 -30.69
N THR A 183 8.79 0.71 -30.76
CA THR A 183 8.34 1.32 -32.03
C THR A 183 9.51 1.81 -32.88
N LYS A 184 10.60 2.27 -32.24
CA LYS A 184 11.84 2.68 -32.93
C LYS A 184 12.60 1.50 -33.54
N ASP A 185 12.58 0.32 -32.92
CA ASP A 185 13.34 -0.84 -33.41
C ASP A 185 12.71 -1.47 -34.65
N ASN A 186 11.38 -1.40 -34.78
CA ASN A 186 10.65 -1.81 -35.99
C ASN A 186 10.74 -0.80 -37.15
N SER A 187 11.45 0.31 -36.96
CA SER A 187 11.59 1.38 -37.97
C SER A 187 12.97 1.40 -38.64
N LYS A 188 13.83 0.40 -38.39
CA LYS A 188 15.11 0.24 -39.09
C LYS A 188 14.96 -0.79 -40.22
N PRO A 189 15.14 -0.40 -41.49
CA PRO A 189 15.13 -1.32 -42.63
C PRO A 189 16.34 -2.27 -42.64
#